data_AF-A0A1F8N814-F1
#
_entry.id   AF-A0A1F8N814-F1
#
_cell.length_a   1.000
_cell.length_b   1.000
_cell.length_c   1.000
_cell.angle_alpha   90.00
_cell.angle_beta   90.00
_cell.angle_gamma   90.00
#
_symmetry.space_group_name_H-M   'P 1'
#
loop_
_entity.id
_entity.type
_entity.pdbx_description
1 polymer ?
#
loop_
_entity_poly.entity_id
_entity_poly.type
_entity_poly.pdbx_seq_one_letter_code
_entity_poly.pdbx_strand_id
1 'polypeptide(L)'
;MGKVFVIDVGICNGCYSCQIACKDEHVGNDWTPYAKPQPDTGQFWLKQNEFVRGTVPKVKMHYVPMPCFHCDEAPCMPPCPVEGAIYKRDDGLVIIDPEKCTGCKACVDACPWGRIYFSEDLNIAQKCTGCAHLLDSGEWKIPRCADACPTEAIKFGEEEDFKDLIAKAEVLNPEFGAKPRCYYLNIPKKFIAGTVYDPVEKEVVIGATCTLTGPSRAAKKTVTTNGFGDFWFEGLKEGTYALKIEAKGFAAKSFEKLNTAKDINLGDIPLSK
;
A
#
# COMPACT_ATOMS: atom_id res chain seq x y z
N MET A 1 16.52 -2.47 18.81
CA MET A 1 15.22 -2.19 18.16
C MET A 1 15.16 -0.71 17.86
N GLY A 2 14.40 -0.33 16.83
CA GLY A 2 14.28 1.07 16.43
C GLY A 2 12.89 1.38 15.90
N LYS A 3 12.72 2.61 15.43
CA LYS A 3 11.47 3.14 14.90
C LYS A 3 11.00 2.37 13.67
N VAL A 4 9.68 2.24 13.55
CA VAL A 4 9.01 1.62 12.41
C VAL A 4 7.77 2.42 12.03
N PHE A 5 7.32 2.26 10.79
CA PHE A 5 5.98 2.66 10.36
C PHE A 5 5.09 1.41 10.28
N VAL A 6 3.88 1.50 10.81
CA VAL A 6 2.81 0.52 10.58
C VAL A 6 1.65 1.25 9.90
N ILE A 7 1.30 0.82 8.70
CA ILE A 7 0.36 1.51 7.82
C ILE A 7 -0.84 0.60 7.54
N ASP A 8 -2.02 0.95 8.03
CA ASP A 8 -3.27 0.23 7.76
C ASP A 8 -3.98 0.78 6.51
N VAL A 9 -3.85 0.03 5.42
CA VAL A 9 -4.46 0.35 4.13
C VAL A 9 -5.98 0.22 4.18
N GLY A 10 -6.52 -0.60 5.08
CA GLY A 10 -7.96 -0.84 5.21
C GLY A 10 -8.74 0.36 5.74
N ILE A 11 -8.07 1.28 6.43
CA ILE A 11 -8.67 2.51 7.01
C ILE A 11 -8.11 3.79 6.38
N CYS A 12 -7.27 3.68 5.35
CA CYS A 12 -6.79 4.83 4.60
C CYS A 12 -7.86 5.30 3.61
N ASN A 13 -8.40 6.50 3.83
CA ASN A 13 -9.44 7.08 2.96
C ASN A 13 -8.89 7.95 1.82
N GLY A 14 -7.56 8.09 1.70
CA GLY A 14 -6.95 8.89 0.64
C GLY A 14 -7.21 10.40 0.78
N CYS A 15 -7.26 10.96 1.99
CA CYS A 15 -7.42 12.40 2.20
C CYS A 15 -6.18 13.25 1.88
N TYR A 16 -5.02 12.62 1.63
CA TYR A 16 -3.72 13.27 1.37
C TYR A 16 -3.16 14.16 2.49
N SER A 17 -3.77 14.21 3.68
CA SER A 17 -3.28 15.01 4.81
C SER A 17 -1.84 14.70 5.19
N CYS A 18 -1.43 13.43 5.15
CA CYS A 18 -0.05 13.01 5.43
C CYS A 18 0.97 13.55 4.41
N GLN A 19 0.58 13.64 3.13
CA GLN A 19 1.43 14.18 2.06
C GLN A 19 1.52 15.71 2.16
N ILE A 20 0.40 16.37 2.46
CA ILE A 20 0.33 17.82 2.66
C ILE A 20 1.10 18.24 3.92
N ALA A 21 0.95 17.53 5.03
CA ALA A 21 1.68 17.80 6.26
C ALA A 21 3.20 17.64 6.10
N CYS A 22 3.64 16.71 5.23
CA CYS A 22 5.06 16.58 4.88
C CYS A 22 5.55 17.80 4.09
N LYS A 23 4.71 18.35 3.20
CA LYS A 23 5.02 19.60 2.48
C LYS A 23 5.04 20.80 3.42
N ASP A 24 4.05 20.95 4.29
CA ASP A 24 3.99 21.99 5.33
C ASP A 24 5.27 22.00 6.18
N GLU A 25 5.75 20.82 6.58
CA GLU A 25 6.96 20.69 7.40
C GLU A 25 8.25 21.03 6.66
N HIS A 26 8.37 20.69 5.37
CA HIS A 26 9.66 20.67 4.68
C HIS A 26 9.79 21.69 3.53
N VAL A 27 8.69 22.22 2.98
CA VAL A 27 8.75 23.25 1.96
C VAL A 27 9.09 24.58 2.60
N GLY A 28 10.16 25.22 2.13
CA GLY A 28 10.63 26.50 2.67
C GLY A 28 11.37 26.40 4.01
N ASN A 29 11.42 25.23 4.65
CA ASN A 29 12.08 25.03 5.94
C ASN A 29 13.40 24.26 5.77
N ASP A 30 14.50 24.82 6.29
CA ASP A 30 15.81 24.18 6.32
C ASP A 30 16.02 23.52 7.69
N TRP A 31 16.23 22.21 7.68
CA TRP A 31 16.42 21.37 8.86
C TRP A 31 17.81 20.75 8.88
N THR A 32 18.83 21.43 8.36
CA THR A 32 20.23 20.95 8.43
C THR A 32 20.60 20.63 9.90
N PRO A 33 21.17 19.44 10.19
CA PRO A 33 21.76 18.47 9.25
C PRO A 33 20.82 17.37 8.74
N TYR A 34 19.53 17.40 9.07
CA TYR A 34 18.57 16.34 8.69
C TYR A 34 18.10 16.42 7.24
N ALA A 35 17.79 17.63 6.78
CA ALA A 35 17.27 17.87 5.44
C ALA A 35 17.39 19.35 5.03
N LYS A 36 17.65 19.58 3.74
CA LYS A 36 17.38 20.87 3.09
C LYS A 36 15.92 20.98 2.66
N PRO A 37 15.42 22.20 2.37
CA PRO A 37 14.02 22.39 1.97
C PRO A 37 13.59 21.46 0.83
N GLN A 38 12.40 20.89 0.97
CA GLN A 38 11.75 20.14 -0.10
C GLN A 38 11.19 21.13 -1.14
N PRO A 39 11.26 20.84 -2.45
CA PRO A 39 10.58 21.68 -3.45
C PRO A 39 9.06 21.59 -3.29
N ASP A 40 8.34 22.65 -3.69
CA ASP A 40 6.88 22.71 -3.61
C ASP A 40 6.19 21.65 -4.48
N THR A 41 6.73 21.36 -5.67
CA THR A 41 6.20 20.35 -6.60
C THR A 41 7.23 19.26 -6.94
N GLY A 42 6.78 18.20 -7.63
CA GLY A 42 7.64 17.12 -8.14
C GLY A 42 8.06 16.06 -7.11
N GLN A 43 8.52 16.45 -5.93
CA GLN A 43 8.94 15.51 -4.88
C GLN A 43 7.83 15.24 -3.87
N PHE A 44 7.59 13.96 -3.57
CA PHE A 44 6.67 13.52 -2.50
C PHE A 44 7.37 12.54 -1.57
N TRP A 45 8.02 13.05 -0.52
CA TRP A 45 8.76 12.24 0.45
C TRP A 45 7.88 11.21 1.16
N LEU A 46 6.62 11.56 1.40
CA LEU A 46 5.53 10.62 1.57
C LEU A 46 4.57 10.77 0.39
N LYS A 47 4.46 9.73 -0.44
CA LYS A 47 3.55 9.74 -1.59
C LYS A 47 2.33 8.88 -1.29
N GLN A 48 1.14 9.44 -1.48
CA GLN A 48 -0.08 8.66 -1.49
C GLN A 48 -0.28 8.02 -2.86
N ASN A 49 -0.33 6.68 -2.91
CA ASN A 49 -0.57 5.96 -4.17
C ASN A 49 -2.01 5.47 -4.22
N GLU A 50 -2.69 5.76 -5.32
CA GLU A 50 -4.08 5.36 -5.56
C GLU A 50 -4.12 4.14 -6.48
N PHE A 51 -5.01 3.19 -6.17
CA PHE A 51 -5.18 1.98 -6.96
C PHE A 51 -6.67 1.70 -7.18
N VAL A 52 -7.12 1.95 -8.41
CA VAL A 52 -8.43 1.50 -8.90
C VAL A 52 -8.36 0.02 -9.23
N ARG A 53 -9.36 -0.73 -8.76
CA ARG A 53 -9.44 -2.19 -8.85
C ARG A 53 -10.78 -2.63 -9.42
N GLY A 54 -10.76 -3.64 -10.29
CA GLY A 54 -11.93 -4.10 -11.02
C GLY A 54 -12.36 -3.12 -12.11
N THR A 55 -13.64 -3.16 -12.48
CA THR A 55 -14.26 -2.30 -13.50
C THR A 55 -15.71 -2.03 -13.13
N VAL A 56 -16.35 -1.03 -13.72
CA VAL A 56 -17.79 -0.76 -13.48
C VAL A 56 -18.64 -2.00 -13.89
N PRO A 57 -19.61 -2.45 -13.06
CA PRO A 57 -20.04 -1.87 -11.79
C PRO A 57 -19.30 -2.41 -10.55
N LYS A 58 -18.44 -3.43 -10.65
CA LYS A 58 -17.67 -3.99 -9.52
C LYS A 58 -16.28 -3.35 -9.43
N VAL A 59 -16.27 -2.09 -9.00
CA VAL A 59 -15.05 -1.30 -8.80
C VAL A 59 -14.76 -1.14 -7.30
N LYS A 60 -13.48 -1.20 -6.94
CA LYS A 60 -12.97 -0.83 -5.63
C LYS A 60 -11.80 0.14 -5.80
N MET A 61 -11.51 0.88 -4.74
CA MET A 61 -10.36 1.77 -4.68
C MET A 61 -9.68 1.56 -3.33
N HIS A 62 -8.36 1.69 -3.31
CA HIS A 62 -7.60 1.76 -2.07
C HIS A 62 -6.38 2.67 -2.25
N TYR A 63 -5.86 3.13 -1.12
CA TYR A 63 -4.79 4.10 -1.08
C TYR A 63 -3.64 3.55 -0.23
N VAL A 64 -2.42 3.59 -0.76
CA VAL A 64 -1.22 3.10 -0.07
C VAL A 64 -0.24 4.26 0.13
N PRO A 65 -0.14 4.81 1.35
CA PRO A 65 0.87 5.80 1.68
C PRO A 65 2.26 5.15 1.66
N MET A 66 3.20 5.69 0.89
CA MET A 66 4.56 5.15 0.76
C MET A 66 5.60 6.23 1.09
N PRO A 67 6.09 6.29 2.35
CA PRO A 67 7.27 7.07 2.74
C PRO A 67 8.58 6.38 2.30
N CYS A 68 9.74 6.84 2.79
CA CYS A 68 10.96 6.02 2.77
C CYS A 68 10.80 4.83 3.71
N PHE A 69 11.34 3.67 3.31
CA PHE A 69 11.14 2.42 4.03
C PHE A 69 12.17 2.21 5.16
N HIS A 70 13.14 3.12 5.29
CA HIS A 70 14.21 3.13 6.30
C HIS A 70 14.77 1.72 6.56
N CYS A 71 15.14 1.04 5.47
CA CYS A 71 15.37 -0.40 5.46
C CYS A 71 16.60 -0.80 6.27
N ASP A 72 16.56 -2.00 6.85
CA ASP A 72 17.71 -2.51 7.61
C ASP A 72 18.90 -2.84 6.72
N GLU A 73 18.63 -3.36 5.52
CA GLU A 73 19.60 -3.56 4.44
C GLU A 73 19.35 -2.53 3.34
N ALA A 74 19.57 -1.25 3.66
CA ALA A 74 19.27 -0.12 2.78
C ALA A 74 20.08 -0.17 1.47
N PRO A 75 19.46 -0.45 0.31
CA PRO A 75 20.19 -0.60 -0.96
C PRO A 75 20.83 0.69 -1.45
N CYS A 76 20.37 1.83 -0.94
CA CYS A 76 20.88 3.15 -1.29
C CYS A 76 22.22 3.50 -0.62
N MET A 77 22.61 2.82 0.46
CA MET A 77 23.84 3.12 1.20
C MET A 77 25.12 2.64 0.49
N PRO A 78 25.25 1.35 0.09
CA PRO A 78 26.48 0.84 -0.55
C PRO A 78 26.94 1.57 -1.82
N PRO A 79 26.05 2.01 -2.74
CA PRO A 79 26.48 2.66 -3.98
C PRO A 79 26.88 4.13 -3.79
N CYS A 80 26.72 4.71 -2.59
CA CYS A 80 27.13 6.09 -2.34
C CYS A 80 28.68 6.18 -2.25
N PRO A 81 29.34 6.97 -3.11
CA PRO A 81 30.80 7.09 -3.11
C PRO A 81 31.34 7.96 -1.97
N VAL A 82 30.46 8.67 -1.25
CA VAL A 82 30.85 9.55 -0.13
C VAL A 82 30.58 8.84 1.19
N GLU A 83 31.65 8.61 1.94
CA GLU A 83 31.58 7.96 3.24
C GLU A 83 30.69 8.74 4.22
N GLY A 84 29.75 8.03 4.84
CA GLY A 84 28.83 8.62 5.83
C GLY A 84 27.84 9.65 5.29
N ALA A 85 27.73 9.85 3.97
CA ALA A 85 26.71 10.73 3.38
C ALA A 85 25.31 10.11 3.43
N ILE A 86 25.21 8.79 3.49
CA ILE A 86 23.97 8.08 3.80
C ILE A 86 24.28 7.14 4.95
N TYR A 87 23.55 7.30 6.05
CA TYR A 87 23.79 6.55 7.28
C TYR A 87 22.48 6.11 7.90
N LYS A 88 22.56 5.05 8.70
CA LYS A 88 21.45 4.57 9.51
C LYS A 88 21.70 5.00 10.95
N ARG A 89 20.72 5.68 11.53
CA ARG A 89 20.72 6.08 12.94
C ARG A 89 20.50 4.86 13.85
N ASP A 90 20.84 5.01 15.13
CA ASP A 90 20.63 3.98 16.15
C ASP A 90 19.14 3.63 16.32
N ASP A 91 18.27 4.62 16.10
CA ASP A 91 16.81 4.47 16.08
C ASP A 91 16.27 3.82 14.79
N GLY A 92 17.14 3.42 13.86
CA GLY A 92 16.77 2.72 12.63
C GLY A 92 16.44 3.62 11.43
N LEU A 93 16.29 4.93 11.61
CA LEU A 93 16.03 5.84 10.49
C LEU A 93 17.28 6.00 9.61
N VAL A 94 17.15 5.64 8.33
CA VAL A 94 18.16 5.96 7.30
C VAL A 94 18.05 7.43 6.90
N ILE A 95 19.14 8.19 6.92
CA ILE A 95 19.24 9.63 6.61
C ILE A 95 20.24 9.86 5.48
N ILE A 96 19.96 10.86 4.62
CA ILE A 96 20.94 11.40 3.66
C ILE A 96 21.39 12.72 4.26
N ASP A 97 22.68 12.84 4.55
CA ASP A 97 23.30 14.06 5.03
C ASP A 97 23.39 15.07 3.86
N PRO A 98 22.66 16.20 3.92
CA PRO A 98 22.61 17.15 2.83
C PRO A 98 23.91 17.93 2.66
N GLU A 99 24.78 18.00 3.68
CA GLU A 99 26.07 18.71 3.60
C GLU A 99 27.15 17.84 2.97
N LYS A 100 27.06 16.51 3.13
CA LYS A 100 27.98 15.54 2.49
C LYS A 100 27.54 15.08 1.11
N CYS A 101 26.26 15.24 0.77
CA CYS A 101 25.76 14.79 -0.53
C CYS A 101 26.42 15.58 -1.67
N THR A 102 27.11 14.87 -2.57
CA THR A 102 27.76 15.46 -3.75
C THR A 102 26.90 15.48 -5.01
N GLY A 103 25.67 14.97 -4.91
CA GLY A 103 24.74 14.91 -6.04
C GLY A 103 25.02 13.79 -7.04
N CYS A 104 25.77 12.74 -6.67
CA CYS A 104 26.15 11.65 -7.59
C CYS A 104 25.00 10.77 -8.14
N LYS A 105 23.77 10.94 -7.65
CA LYS A 105 22.53 10.22 -8.04
C LYS A 105 22.51 8.69 -7.82
N ALA A 106 23.63 8.05 -7.44
CA ALA A 106 23.71 6.59 -7.30
C ALA A 106 22.65 5.99 -6.33
N CYS A 107 22.31 6.69 -5.25
CA CYS A 107 21.28 6.26 -4.32
C CYS A 107 19.85 6.38 -4.87
N VAL A 108 19.61 7.30 -5.81
CA VAL A 108 18.30 7.52 -6.46
C VAL A 108 17.95 6.26 -7.27
N ASP A 109 18.89 5.81 -8.10
CA ASP A 109 18.72 4.62 -8.95
C ASP A 109 18.67 3.32 -8.15
N ALA A 110 19.40 3.27 -7.02
CA ALA A 110 19.47 2.08 -6.18
C ALA A 110 18.22 1.83 -5.33
N CYS A 111 17.36 2.83 -5.11
CA CYS A 111 16.17 2.65 -4.27
C CYS A 111 15.08 1.88 -5.05
N PRO A 112 14.76 0.62 -4.69
CA PRO A 112 13.86 -0.20 -5.51
C PRO A 112 12.40 0.27 -5.47
N TRP A 113 12.03 1.09 -4.48
CA TRP A 113 10.71 1.74 -4.40
C TRP A 113 10.69 3.17 -4.98
N GLY A 114 11.83 3.67 -5.48
CA GLY A 114 11.95 5.04 -6.00
C GLY A 114 11.53 6.10 -4.97
N ARG A 115 11.91 5.92 -3.70
CA ARG A 115 11.56 6.85 -2.59
C ARG A 115 12.64 7.89 -2.31
N ILE A 116 13.70 7.91 -3.12
CA ILE A 116 14.74 8.93 -3.11
C ILE A 116 14.56 9.76 -4.37
N TYR A 117 14.51 11.07 -4.20
CA TYR A 117 14.36 12.06 -5.26
C TYR A 117 15.67 12.82 -5.42
N PHE A 118 15.92 13.34 -6.61
CA PHE A 118 17.01 14.28 -6.83
C PHE A 118 16.47 15.70 -6.89
N SER A 119 17.11 16.62 -6.18
CA SER A 119 16.87 18.06 -6.28
C SER A 119 17.89 18.66 -7.23
N GLU A 120 17.45 19.07 -8.41
CA GLU A 120 18.34 19.72 -9.39
C GLU A 120 18.80 21.09 -8.88
N ASP A 121 17.94 21.86 -8.21
CA ASP A 121 18.26 23.20 -7.69
C ASP A 121 19.34 23.16 -6.59
N LEU A 122 19.29 22.15 -5.73
CA LEU A 122 20.22 21.99 -4.62
C LEU A 122 21.39 21.06 -4.94
N ASN A 123 21.35 20.35 -6.08
CA ASN A 123 22.29 19.30 -6.48
C ASN A 123 22.50 18.21 -5.40
N ILE A 124 21.42 17.77 -4.75
CA ILE A 124 21.45 16.72 -3.71
C ILE A 124 20.31 15.71 -3.86
N ALA A 125 20.51 14.52 -3.30
CA ALA A 125 19.44 13.54 -3.12
C ALA A 125 18.64 13.85 -1.85
N GLN A 126 17.31 13.74 -1.94
CA GLN A 126 16.36 14.03 -0.87
C GLN A 126 15.32 12.91 -0.74
N LYS A 127 14.84 12.69 0.48
CA LYS A 127 13.81 11.68 0.79
C LYS A 127 13.22 11.93 2.17
N CYS A 128 12.18 11.17 2.53
CA CYS A 128 11.64 11.16 3.90
C CYS A 128 12.75 10.93 4.94
N THR A 129 12.76 11.74 5.99
CA THR A 129 13.69 11.66 7.13
C THR A 129 13.07 11.02 8.36
N GLY A 130 11.82 10.56 8.29
CA GLY A 130 11.03 10.18 9.46
C GLY A 130 10.78 11.35 10.42
N CYS A 131 10.89 12.60 9.93
CA CYS A 131 10.89 13.82 10.74
C CYS A 131 11.86 13.74 11.93
N ALA A 132 13.05 13.16 11.72
CA ALA A 132 14.05 12.97 12.76
C ALA A 132 14.40 14.27 13.52
N HIS A 133 14.33 15.43 12.84
CA HIS A 133 14.52 16.74 13.46
C HIS A 133 13.46 17.05 14.54
N LEU A 134 12.21 16.66 14.33
CA LEU A 134 11.14 16.78 15.33
C LEU A 134 11.32 15.78 16.47
N LEU A 135 11.69 14.54 16.16
CA LEU A 135 11.91 13.51 17.17
C LEU A 135 13.05 13.88 18.13
N ASP A 136 14.15 14.41 17.57
CA ASP A 136 15.32 14.83 18.34
C ASP A 136 15.07 16.11 19.15
N SER A 137 14.08 16.92 18.78
CA SER A 137 13.67 18.09 19.59
C SER A 137 13.03 17.70 20.93
N GLY A 138 12.48 16.50 21.04
CA GLY A 138 11.74 16.02 22.20
C GLY A 138 10.31 16.55 22.34
N GLU A 139 9.90 17.54 21.52
CA GLU A 139 8.53 18.09 21.53
C GLU A 139 7.53 17.15 20.83
N TRP A 140 8.01 16.36 19.87
CA TRP A 140 7.23 15.45 19.06
C TRP A 140 7.66 14.01 19.27
N LYS A 141 6.69 13.10 19.35
CA LYS A 141 6.93 11.66 19.48
C LYS A 141 6.75 10.89 18.18
N ILE A 142 6.10 11.52 17.19
CA ILE A 142 5.74 10.93 15.91
C ILE A 142 5.95 11.97 14.78
N PRO A 143 6.20 11.52 13.54
CA PRO A 143 6.31 12.40 12.38
C PRO A 143 4.97 13.03 12.01
N ARG A 144 5.02 14.16 11.31
CA ARG A 144 3.84 14.94 10.90
C ARG A 144 2.81 14.13 10.12
N CYS A 145 3.24 13.13 9.35
CA CYS A 145 2.33 12.28 8.58
C CYS A 145 1.48 11.34 9.44
N ALA A 146 2.01 10.87 10.56
CA ALA A 146 1.28 10.06 11.52
C ALA A 146 0.36 10.95 12.37
N ASP A 147 0.87 12.10 12.82
CA ASP A 147 0.11 13.09 13.59
C ASP A 147 -1.10 13.64 12.82
N ALA A 148 -0.91 14.00 11.55
CA ALA A 148 -1.97 14.55 10.71
C ALA A 148 -2.96 13.51 10.16
N CYS A 149 -2.84 12.22 10.52
CA CYS A 149 -3.65 11.16 9.94
C CYS A 149 -5.02 11.06 10.66
N PRO A 150 -6.14 11.51 10.07
CA PRO A 150 -7.42 11.55 10.76
C PRO A 150 -8.04 10.17 11.00
N THR A 151 -7.59 9.16 10.27
CA THR A 151 -8.06 7.77 10.41
C THR A 151 -7.11 6.88 11.19
N GLU A 152 -5.99 7.43 11.68
CA GLU A 152 -4.90 6.68 12.31
C GLU A 152 -4.32 5.55 11.45
N ALA A 153 -4.47 5.64 10.13
CA ALA A 153 -3.91 4.68 9.18
C ALA A 153 -2.39 4.61 9.25
N ILE A 154 -1.68 5.67 9.64
CA ILE A 154 -0.22 5.70 9.75
C ILE A 154 0.16 5.76 11.22
N LYS A 155 0.80 4.71 11.71
CA LYS A 155 1.37 4.63 13.06
C LYS A 155 2.90 4.64 12.98
N PHE A 156 3.53 5.31 13.93
CA PHE A 156 4.98 5.42 14.05
C PHE A 156 5.38 5.30 15.52
N GLY A 157 6.48 4.61 15.80
CA GLY A 157 6.86 4.26 17.16
C GLY A 157 7.93 3.18 17.19
N GLU A 158 8.23 2.66 18.38
CA GLU A 158 9.18 1.57 18.53
C GLU A 158 8.61 0.26 17.94
N GLU A 159 9.48 -0.53 17.33
CA GLU A 159 9.13 -1.86 16.79
C GLU A 159 8.44 -2.76 17.83
N GLU A 160 8.88 -2.66 19.09
CA GLU A 160 8.35 -3.44 20.20
C GLU A 160 6.89 -3.14 20.51
N ASP A 161 6.52 -1.86 20.45
CA ASP A 161 5.17 -1.40 20.77
C ASP A 161 4.15 -1.91 19.74
N PHE A 162 4.62 -2.33 18.56
CA PHE A 162 3.79 -2.78 17.46
C PHE A 162 3.96 -4.26 17.08
N LYS A 163 4.61 -5.08 17.92
CA LYS A 163 4.82 -6.52 17.63
C LYS A 163 3.57 -7.25 17.14
N ASP A 164 2.44 -7.04 17.81
CA ASP A 164 1.16 -7.70 17.46
C ASP A 164 0.59 -7.24 16.12
N LEU A 165 0.87 -5.99 15.74
CA LEU A 165 0.47 -5.44 14.45
C LEU A 165 1.43 -5.94 13.36
N ILE A 166 2.74 -5.87 13.61
CA ILE A 166 3.79 -6.34 12.69
C ILE A 166 3.60 -7.82 12.35
N ALA A 167 3.23 -8.66 13.34
CA ALA A 167 2.96 -10.08 13.11
C ALA A 167 1.80 -10.35 12.13
N LYS A 168 0.90 -9.38 11.93
CA LYS A 168 -0.23 -9.46 10.99
C LYS A 168 0.02 -8.68 9.69
N ALA A 169 1.08 -7.89 9.66
CA ALA A 169 1.40 -7.00 8.56
C ALA A 169 2.25 -7.71 7.51
N GLU A 170 2.29 -7.10 6.34
CA GLU A 170 3.14 -7.50 5.22
C GLU A 170 4.14 -6.39 4.91
N VAL A 171 5.27 -6.75 4.31
CA VAL A 171 6.17 -5.77 3.71
C VAL A 171 5.92 -5.71 2.21
N LEU A 172 6.03 -4.53 1.60
CA LEU A 172 5.89 -4.41 0.14
C LEU A 172 7.19 -4.86 -0.54
N ASN A 173 7.05 -5.73 -1.55
CA ASN A 173 8.14 -6.26 -2.35
C ASN A 173 9.27 -6.93 -1.53
N PRO A 174 8.96 -7.96 -0.71
CA PRO A 174 9.97 -8.69 0.08
C PRO A 174 11.11 -9.28 -0.76
N GLU A 175 10.87 -9.56 -2.05
CA GLU A 175 11.84 -10.10 -2.99
C GLU A 175 13.10 -9.21 -3.17
N PHE A 176 13.03 -7.93 -2.82
CA PHE A 176 14.19 -7.03 -2.88
C PHE A 176 15.22 -7.26 -1.77
N GLY A 177 14.91 -8.07 -0.76
CA GLY A 177 15.84 -8.40 0.32
C GLY A 177 16.21 -7.25 1.27
N ALA A 178 15.75 -6.03 1.01
CA ALA A 178 16.17 -4.82 1.74
C ALA A 178 15.72 -4.73 3.21
N LYS A 179 14.84 -5.64 3.69
CA LYS A 179 14.31 -5.65 5.07
C LYS A 179 13.71 -4.29 5.51
N PRO A 180 12.61 -3.85 4.89
CA PRO A 180 12.03 -2.53 5.17
C PRO A 180 11.41 -2.44 6.58
N ARG A 181 11.51 -1.25 7.20
CA ARG A 181 10.90 -0.91 8.50
C ARG A 181 9.54 -0.21 8.34
N CYS A 182 8.87 -0.47 7.21
CA CYS A 182 7.50 -0.05 6.92
C CYS A 182 6.65 -1.30 6.71
N TYR A 183 5.69 -1.50 7.60
CA TYR A 183 4.80 -2.65 7.62
C TYR A 183 3.39 -2.21 7.24
N TYR A 184 2.70 -3.02 6.44
CA TYR A 184 1.40 -2.69 5.89
C TYR A 184 0.35 -3.70 6.31
N LEU A 185 -0.70 -3.22 6.95
CA LEU A 185 -1.88 -4.02 7.30
C LEU A 185 -2.93 -3.92 6.20
N ASN A 186 -3.70 -4.99 6.05
CA ASN A 186 -4.91 -5.03 5.24
C ASN A 186 -4.72 -4.61 3.78
N ILE A 187 -3.55 -4.87 3.18
CA ILE A 187 -3.33 -4.63 1.74
C ILE A 187 -4.39 -5.44 0.97
N PRO A 188 -5.27 -4.77 0.21
CA PRO A 188 -6.35 -5.46 -0.47
C PRO A 188 -5.83 -6.50 -1.49
N LYS A 189 -6.19 -7.77 -1.32
CA LYS A 189 -5.89 -8.86 -2.28
C LYS A 189 -6.98 -9.01 -3.33
N LYS A 190 -6.73 -9.81 -4.36
CA LYS A 190 -7.57 -9.94 -5.57
C LYS A 190 -9.02 -10.33 -5.24
N PHE A 191 -9.95 -9.95 -6.10
CA PHE A 191 -11.34 -10.37 -6.00
C PHE A 191 -11.93 -10.90 -7.31
N ILE A 192 -12.99 -11.69 -7.18
CA ILE A 192 -13.93 -12.04 -8.25
C ILE A 192 -15.32 -11.66 -7.78
N ALA A 193 -16.04 -10.87 -8.57
CA ALA A 193 -17.38 -10.41 -8.23
C ALA A 193 -18.29 -10.35 -9.46
N GLY A 194 -19.60 -10.38 -9.22
CA GLY A 194 -20.63 -10.27 -10.26
C GLY A 194 -22.01 -10.12 -9.65
N THR A 195 -23.00 -9.88 -10.50
CA THR A 195 -24.41 -9.72 -10.13
C THR A 195 -25.22 -10.79 -10.83
N VAL A 196 -26.10 -11.48 -10.13
CA VAL A 196 -26.92 -12.56 -10.68
C VAL A 196 -28.37 -12.08 -10.79
N TYR A 197 -28.99 -12.28 -11.96
CA TYR A 197 -30.36 -11.83 -12.22
C TYR A 197 -31.15 -12.82 -13.10
N ASP A 198 -32.47 -12.73 -13.02
CA ASP A 198 -33.43 -13.42 -13.88
C ASP A 198 -33.80 -12.50 -15.06
N PRO A 199 -33.46 -12.84 -16.31
CA PRO A 199 -33.76 -11.99 -17.46
C PRO A 199 -35.25 -11.96 -17.83
N VAL A 200 -36.06 -12.92 -17.36
CA VAL A 200 -37.50 -13.00 -17.63
C VAL A 200 -38.27 -12.11 -16.66
N GLU A 201 -38.04 -12.30 -15.36
CA GLU A 201 -38.69 -11.48 -14.32
C GLU A 201 -38.08 -10.07 -14.22
N LYS A 202 -36.87 -9.89 -14.78
CA LYS A 202 -36.07 -8.65 -14.69
C LYS A 202 -35.74 -8.26 -13.25
N GLU A 203 -35.53 -9.27 -12.41
CA GLU A 203 -35.24 -9.13 -10.99
C GLU A 203 -33.91 -9.80 -10.64
N VAL A 204 -33.26 -9.32 -9.58
CA VAL A 204 -32.03 -9.93 -9.08
C VAL A 204 -32.32 -11.28 -8.40
N VAL A 205 -31.40 -12.23 -8.54
CA VAL A 205 -31.52 -13.52 -7.86
C VAL A 205 -30.82 -13.42 -6.51
N ILE A 206 -31.60 -13.25 -5.45
CA ILE A 206 -31.13 -13.21 -4.07
C ILE A 206 -30.92 -14.64 -3.55
N GLY A 207 -29.81 -14.87 -2.84
CA GLY A 207 -29.52 -16.16 -2.23
C GLY A 207 -29.00 -17.24 -3.20
N ALA A 208 -28.61 -16.88 -4.42
CA ALA A 208 -27.90 -17.80 -5.31
C ALA A 208 -26.58 -18.23 -4.68
N THR A 209 -26.35 -19.54 -4.63
CA THR A 209 -25.12 -20.13 -4.07
C THR A 209 -24.01 -20.04 -5.13
N CYS A 210 -22.97 -19.27 -4.81
CA CYS A 210 -21.80 -19.11 -5.64
C CYS A 210 -20.66 -19.91 -5.00
N THR A 211 -20.11 -20.89 -5.71
CA THR A 211 -18.99 -21.71 -5.25
C THR A 211 -17.78 -21.49 -6.13
N LEU A 212 -16.73 -20.90 -5.56
CA LEU A 212 -15.44 -20.69 -6.19
C LEU A 212 -14.48 -21.81 -5.83
N THR A 213 -13.94 -22.48 -6.83
CA THR A 213 -12.91 -23.52 -6.70
C THR A 213 -11.55 -22.94 -7.07
N GLY A 214 -10.59 -23.05 -6.15
CA GLY A 214 -9.24 -22.49 -6.30
C GLY A 214 -8.30 -23.35 -7.14
N PRO A 215 -7.06 -22.84 -7.37
CA PRO A 215 -6.07 -23.48 -8.26
C PRO A 215 -5.70 -24.90 -7.86
N SER A 216 -5.65 -25.21 -6.56
CA SER A 216 -5.35 -26.56 -6.05
C SER A 216 -6.52 -27.53 -6.15
N ARG A 217 -7.69 -27.09 -6.63
CA ARG A 217 -8.99 -27.79 -6.69
C ARG A 217 -9.57 -28.30 -5.36
N ALA A 218 -8.76 -28.37 -4.30
CA ALA A 218 -9.16 -28.74 -2.95
C ALA A 218 -9.80 -27.56 -2.19
N ALA A 219 -9.34 -26.33 -2.44
CA ALA A 219 -9.87 -25.14 -1.79
C ALA A 219 -11.16 -24.69 -2.48
N LYS A 220 -12.30 -24.75 -1.76
CA LYS A 220 -13.57 -24.17 -2.19
C LYS A 220 -13.98 -23.06 -1.23
N LYS A 221 -14.45 -21.95 -1.78
CA LYS A 221 -15.13 -20.89 -1.03
C LYS A 221 -16.55 -20.78 -1.55
N THR A 222 -17.51 -20.61 -0.64
CA THR A 222 -18.91 -20.44 -1.00
C THR A 222 -19.43 -19.14 -0.39
N VAL A 223 -20.17 -18.37 -1.18
CA VAL A 223 -20.90 -17.18 -0.75
C VAL A 223 -22.30 -17.23 -1.37
N THR A 224 -23.23 -16.47 -0.80
CA THR A 224 -24.57 -16.28 -1.39
C THR A 224 -24.70 -14.88 -1.95
N THR A 225 -25.48 -14.73 -3.01
CA THR A 225 -25.81 -13.39 -3.51
C THR A 225 -26.64 -12.62 -2.48
N ASN A 226 -26.34 -11.34 -2.32
CA ASN A 226 -27.01 -10.45 -1.37
C ASN A 226 -28.32 -9.86 -1.96
N GLY A 227 -28.91 -8.87 -1.29
CA GLY A 227 -30.14 -8.21 -1.72
C GLY A 227 -30.07 -7.44 -3.06
N PHE A 228 -28.87 -7.24 -3.61
CA PHE A 228 -28.64 -6.68 -4.95
C PHE A 228 -28.30 -7.77 -5.98
N GLY A 229 -28.40 -9.05 -5.63
CA GLY A 229 -27.93 -10.14 -6.48
C GLY A 229 -26.41 -10.26 -6.56
N ASP A 230 -25.66 -9.51 -5.75
CA ASP A 230 -24.21 -9.45 -5.82
C ASP A 230 -23.54 -10.57 -5.03
N PHE A 231 -22.48 -11.14 -5.59
CA PHE A 231 -21.50 -11.93 -4.85
C PHE A 231 -20.11 -11.32 -4.95
N TRP A 232 -19.31 -11.53 -3.90
CA TRP A 232 -17.93 -11.07 -3.81
C TRP A 232 -17.05 -12.16 -3.20
N PHE A 233 -16.01 -12.58 -3.92
CA PHE A 233 -14.93 -13.39 -3.39
C PHE A 233 -13.70 -12.52 -3.23
N GLU A 234 -13.40 -12.13 -2.00
CA GLU A 234 -12.28 -11.24 -1.67
C GLU A 234 -11.12 -12.03 -1.04
N GLY A 235 -9.97 -11.38 -0.90
CA GLY A 235 -8.82 -12.03 -0.27
C GLY A 235 -8.20 -13.14 -1.13
N LEU A 236 -8.37 -13.08 -2.46
CA LEU A 236 -7.87 -14.14 -3.35
C LEU A 236 -6.39 -13.95 -3.64
N LYS A 237 -5.65 -15.07 -3.65
CA LYS A 237 -4.30 -15.11 -4.19
C LYS A 237 -4.38 -15.03 -5.72
N GLU A 238 -3.28 -14.66 -6.35
CA GLU A 238 -3.17 -14.77 -7.79
C GLU A 238 -3.23 -16.25 -8.21
N GLY A 239 -4.05 -16.54 -9.20
CA GLY A 239 -4.26 -17.90 -9.68
C GLY A 239 -5.41 -18.00 -10.65
N THR A 240 -5.70 -19.24 -11.06
CA THR A 240 -6.83 -19.55 -11.95
C THR A 240 -7.91 -20.26 -11.15
N TYR A 241 -9.14 -19.74 -11.24
CA TYR A 241 -10.30 -20.19 -10.48
C TYR A 241 -11.42 -20.68 -11.41
N ALA A 242 -12.32 -21.48 -10.86
CA ALA A 242 -13.59 -21.83 -11.49
C ALA A 242 -14.75 -21.44 -10.57
N LEU A 243 -15.81 -20.88 -11.13
CA LEU A 243 -17.00 -20.43 -10.40
C LEU A 243 -18.22 -21.21 -10.88
N LYS A 244 -19.01 -21.74 -9.94
CA LYS A 244 -20.32 -22.31 -10.20
C LYS A 244 -21.39 -21.52 -9.43
N ILE A 245 -22.49 -21.17 -10.08
CA ILE A 245 -23.61 -20.41 -9.52
C ILE A 245 -24.87 -21.26 -9.65
N GLU A 246 -25.59 -21.42 -8.54
CA GLU A 246 -26.77 -22.26 -8.44
C GLU A 246 -27.88 -21.55 -7.66
N ALA A 247 -29.11 -21.60 -8.17
CA ALA A 247 -30.29 -21.07 -7.50
C ALA A 247 -31.48 -21.98 -7.77
N LYS A 248 -32.41 -22.08 -6.81
CA LYS A 248 -33.59 -22.94 -6.94
C LYS A 248 -34.46 -22.47 -8.10
N GLY A 249 -34.80 -23.38 -9.02
CA GLY A 249 -35.62 -23.07 -10.19
C GLY A 249 -34.83 -22.49 -11.38
N PHE A 250 -33.50 -22.47 -11.30
CA PHE A 250 -32.63 -22.02 -12.38
C PHE A 250 -31.60 -23.10 -12.74
N ALA A 251 -31.21 -23.15 -14.01
CA ALA A 251 -30.07 -23.92 -14.46
C ALA A 251 -28.76 -23.34 -13.89
N ALA A 252 -27.85 -24.23 -13.49
CA ALA A 252 -26.55 -23.82 -12.97
C ALA A 252 -25.72 -23.10 -14.05
N LYS A 253 -25.00 -22.05 -13.64
CA LYS A 253 -24.07 -21.31 -14.51
C LYS A 253 -22.64 -21.52 -14.03
N SER A 254 -21.73 -21.83 -14.95
CA SER A 254 -20.31 -22.02 -14.62
C SER A 254 -19.40 -21.12 -15.45
N PHE A 255 -18.31 -20.68 -14.82
CA PHE A 255 -17.20 -19.98 -15.44
C PHE A 255 -15.92 -20.74 -15.13
N GLU A 256 -15.16 -21.07 -16.17
CA GLU A 256 -13.88 -21.75 -16.05
C GLU A 256 -12.74 -20.77 -16.33
N LYS A 257 -11.57 -21.04 -15.77
CA LYS A 257 -10.32 -20.31 -16.06
C LYS A 257 -10.34 -18.82 -15.73
N LEU A 258 -10.98 -18.42 -14.63
CA LEU A 258 -10.95 -17.06 -14.12
C LEU A 258 -9.56 -16.72 -13.54
N ASN A 259 -8.74 -16.00 -14.31
CA ASN A 259 -7.37 -15.65 -13.93
C ASN A 259 -7.31 -14.32 -13.15
N THR A 260 -6.89 -14.40 -11.88
CA THR A 260 -6.85 -13.25 -10.96
C THR A 260 -5.54 -12.44 -11.00
N ALA A 261 -4.80 -12.46 -12.11
CA ALA A 261 -3.69 -11.50 -12.33
C ALA A 261 -4.17 -10.04 -12.13
N LYS A 262 -5.44 -9.78 -12.43
CA LYS A 262 -6.19 -8.59 -12.03
C LYS A 262 -7.49 -9.00 -11.35
N ASP A 263 -8.15 -8.03 -10.74
CA ASP A 263 -9.50 -8.22 -10.23
C ASP A 263 -10.48 -8.50 -11.35
N ILE A 264 -11.43 -9.40 -11.09
CA ILE A 264 -12.39 -9.85 -12.07
C ILE A 264 -13.77 -9.35 -11.68
N ASN A 265 -14.32 -8.51 -12.54
CA ASN A 265 -15.74 -8.19 -12.58
C ASN A 265 -16.38 -9.02 -13.69
N LEU A 266 -17.31 -9.91 -13.33
CA LEU A 266 -18.07 -10.73 -14.28
C LEU A 266 -19.31 -10.02 -14.83
N GLY A 267 -19.62 -8.82 -14.34
CA GLY A 267 -20.80 -8.04 -14.72
C GLY A 267 -22.10 -8.70 -14.28
N ASP A 268 -23.14 -8.47 -15.07
CA ASP A 268 -24.46 -9.03 -14.86
C ASP A 268 -24.57 -10.41 -15.52
N ILE A 269 -24.93 -11.41 -14.71
CA ILE A 269 -24.95 -12.82 -15.07
C ILE A 269 -26.40 -13.29 -15.09
N PRO A 270 -26.99 -13.52 -16.28
CA PRO A 270 -28.34 -14.04 -16.38
C PRO A 270 -28.38 -15.53 -16.01
N LEU A 271 -29.36 -15.93 -15.21
CA LEU A 271 -29.71 -17.33 -14.99
C LEU A 271 -30.96 -17.70 -15.79
N SER A 272 -30.88 -18.80 -16.55
CA SER A 272 -32.02 -19.37 -17.28
C SER A 272 -32.79 -20.35 -16.40
N LYS A 273 -34.12 -20.35 -16.47
CA LYS A 273 -34.99 -21.37 -15.87
C LYS A 273 -34.95 -22.68 -16.65
#